data_AF-Q3MJJ3-F1
#
_entry.id   AF-Q3MJJ3-F1
#
_cell.length_a   1.000
_cell.length_b   1.000
_cell.length_c   1.000
_cell.angle_alpha   90.00
_cell.angle_beta   90.00
_cell.angle_gamma   90.00
#
_symmetry.space_group_name_H-M   'P 1'
#
loop_
_entity.id
_entity.type
_entity.pdbx_description
1 polymer ?
#
loop_
_entity_poly.entity_id
_entity_poly.type
_entity_poly.pdbx_seq_one_letter_code
_entity_poly.pdbx_strand_id
1 'polypeptide(L)'
;AEPTVIDDEFAKKFQSNSLEELRTHFTKQIENESEEAINTIMKMNLFDKLEKLLDFDVPESLLEQEKNILKSGTDKNEQDESLLKDKSSKEITAYYNKLALRRVRIGLLLAEYAKSKNLQLEPDDLRKVIMQQARNFPGQENMIFDFYKNNPRAIEGLKGPALEDKAVQYIFNHEIKLKEKKYTKEELEKYLEAEEQRITLV
;
A
#
# COMPACT_ATOMS: atom_id res chain seq x y z
N ALA A 1 22.66 22.74 -25.59
CA ALA A 1 22.41 21.46 -26.27
C ALA A 1 21.33 21.71 -27.31
N GLU A 2 21.47 21.18 -28.52
CA GLU A 2 20.39 21.22 -29.51
C GLU A 2 19.17 20.44 -28.99
N PRO A 3 17.93 20.89 -29.26
CA PRO A 3 16.73 20.20 -28.80
C PRO A 3 16.67 18.82 -29.45
N THR A 4 16.52 17.79 -28.63
CA THR A 4 16.40 16.40 -29.11
C THR A 4 15.10 16.27 -29.89
N VAL A 5 15.18 15.83 -31.15
CA VAL A 5 14.02 15.51 -31.96
C VAL A 5 13.36 14.27 -31.35
N ILE A 6 12.06 14.35 -31.09
CA ILE A 6 11.27 13.27 -30.51
C ILE A 6 10.61 12.51 -31.67
N ASP A 7 11.33 11.55 -32.22
CA ASP A 7 10.92 10.70 -33.35
C ASP A 7 11.09 9.20 -33.02
N ASP A 8 10.90 8.33 -34.01
CA ASP A 8 11.05 6.87 -33.83
C ASP A 8 12.50 6.46 -33.48
N GLU A 9 13.50 7.22 -33.93
CA GLU A 9 14.91 6.98 -33.57
C GLU A 9 15.18 7.32 -32.11
N PHE A 10 14.52 8.35 -31.58
CA PHE A 10 14.49 8.62 -30.14
C PHE A 10 13.80 7.48 -29.37
N ALA A 11 12.67 6.96 -29.88
CA ALA A 11 11.94 5.87 -29.24
C ALA A 11 12.75 4.57 -29.11
N LYS A 12 13.58 4.25 -30.10
CA LYS A 12 14.50 3.10 -30.05
C LYS A 12 15.47 3.14 -28.87
N LYS A 13 15.85 4.33 -28.38
CA LYS A 13 16.70 4.48 -27.17
C LYS A 13 16.00 3.98 -25.90
N PHE A 14 14.67 3.94 -25.90
CA PHE A 14 13.82 3.45 -24.82
C PHE A 14 13.23 2.07 -25.14
N GLN A 15 13.87 1.30 -26.03
CA GLN A 15 13.45 -0.05 -26.40
C GLN A 15 12.02 -0.11 -26.98
N SER A 16 11.53 1.01 -27.53
CA SER A 16 10.26 1.09 -28.25
C SER A 16 10.51 1.17 -29.76
N ASN A 17 9.72 0.49 -30.57
CA ASN A 17 9.90 0.42 -32.03
C ASN A 17 9.41 1.68 -32.76
N SER A 18 8.56 2.47 -32.11
CA SER A 18 8.01 3.73 -32.63
C SER A 18 7.71 4.72 -31.52
N LEU A 19 7.54 5.99 -31.88
CA LEU A 19 7.09 7.05 -30.98
C LEU A 19 5.69 6.78 -30.43
N GLU A 20 4.82 6.15 -31.21
CA GLU A 20 3.47 5.77 -30.77
C GLU A 20 3.52 4.70 -29.67
N GLU A 21 4.38 3.69 -29.85
CA GLU A 21 4.63 2.66 -28.83
C GLU A 21 5.21 3.29 -27.57
N LEU A 22 6.20 4.17 -27.71
CA LEU A 22 6.80 4.88 -26.58
C LEU A 22 5.76 5.70 -25.80
N ARG A 23 4.91 6.45 -26.50
CA ARG A 23 3.82 7.23 -25.87
C ARG A 23 2.85 6.32 -25.14
N THR A 24 2.48 5.19 -25.74
CA THR A 24 1.59 4.21 -25.11
C THR A 24 2.19 3.64 -23.83
N HIS A 25 3.50 3.35 -23.81
CA HIS A 25 4.19 2.89 -22.61
C HIS A 25 4.16 3.94 -21.50
N PHE A 26 4.51 5.19 -21.80
CA PHE A 26 4.47 6.27 -20.81
C PHE A 26 3.05 6.54 -20.30
N THR A 27 2.04 6.52 -21.18
CA THR A 27 0.65 6.70 -20.76
C THR A 27 0.24 5.62 -19.77
N LYS A 28 0.49 4.34 -20.09
CA LYS A 28 0.19 3.23 -19.17
C LYS A 28 0.97 3.32 -17.86
N GLN A 29 2.23 3.76 -17.91
CA GLN A 29 3.02 3.95 -16.71
C GLN A 29 2.39 5.01 -15.80
N ILE A 30 2.05 6.18 -16.35
CA ILE A 30 1.39 7.27 -15.59
C ILE A 30 0.03 6.83 -15.05
N GLU A 31 -0.75 6.09 -15.83
CA GLU A 31 -2.04 5.52 -15.41
C GLU A 31 -1.85 4.57 -14.21
N ASN A 32 -0.89 3.64 -14.29
CA ASN A 32 -0.62 2.70 -13.20
C ASN A 32 -0.13 3.42 -11.94
N GLU A 33 0.80 4.37 -12.06
CA GLU A 33 1.31 5.16 -10.93
C GLU A 33 0.18 5.93 -10.25
N SER A 34 -0.69 6.55 -11.05
CA SER A 34 -1.86 7.28 -10.54
C SER A 34 -2.86 6.35 -9.86
N GLU A 35 -3.13 5.18 -10.45
CA GLU A 35 -4.05 4.19 -9.92
C GLU A 35 -3.57 3.62 -8.57
N GLU A 36 -2.28 3.31 -8.46
CA GLU A 36 -1.67 2.83 -7.20
C GLU A 36 -1.79 3.88 -6.09
N ALA A 37 -1.51 5.15 -6.38
CA ALA A 37 -1.66 6.25 -5.43
C ALA A 37 -3.12 6.44 -5.00
N ILE A 38 -4.06 6.45 -5.95
CA ILE A 38 -5.50 6.58 -5.67
C ILE A 38 -6.00 5.40 -4.84
N ASN A 39 -5.60 4.16 -5.16
CA ASN A 39 -5.98 2.97 -4.41
C ASN A 39 -5.50 3.04 -2.95
N THR A 40 -4.27 3.54 -2.74
CA THR A 40 -3.72 3.76 -1.40
C THR A 40 -4.56 4.77 -0.62
N ILE A 41 -4.88 5.91 -1.23
CA ILE A 41 -5.72 6.94 -0.62
C ILE A 41 -7.13 6.42 -0.32
N MET A 42 -7.74 5.68 -1.24
CA MET A 42 -9.05 5.07 -1.04
C MET A 42 -9.04 4.08 0.13
N LYS A 43 -8.01 3.23 0.22
CA LYS A 43 -7.83 2.29 1.34
C LYS A 43 -7.68 3.04 2.66
N MET A 44 -6.87 4.09 2.72
CA MET A 44 -6.72 4.92 3.93
C MET A 44 -8.05 5.59 4.33
N ASN A 45 -8.78 6.14 3.36
CA ASN A 45 -10.08 6.74 3.59
C ASN A 45 -11.13 5.74 4.10
N LEU A 46 -11.10 4.50 3.60
CA LEU A 46 -11.92 3.42 4.15
C LEU A 46 -11.54 3.17 5.61
N PHE A 47 -10.25 3.06 5.91
CA PHE A 47 -9.75 2.77 7.26
C PHE A 47 -10.07 3.87 8.26
N ASP A 48 -9.96 5.14 7.88
CA ASP A 48 -10.37 6.28 8.71
C ASP A 48 -11.87 6.25 9.04
N LYS A 49 -12.70 5.80 8.09
CA LYS A 49 -14.14 5.64 8.32
C LYS A 49 -14.44 4.45 9.23
N LEU A 50 -13.76 3.33 9.01
CA LEU A 50 -13.90 2.15 9.86
C LEU A 50 -13.49 2.47 11.29
N GLU A 51 -12.33 3.10 11.50
CA GLU A 51 -11.85 3.47 12.84
C GLU A 51 -12.89 4.25 13.65
N LYS A 52 -13.60 5.20 13.03
CA LYS A 52 -14.64 5.99 13.70
C LYS A 52 -15.86 5.18 14.15
N LEU A 53 -16.06 4.00 13.56
CA LEU A 53 -17.16 3.09 13.87
C LEU A 53 -16.74 1.98 14.84
N LEU A 54 -15.43 1.76 15.03
CA LEU A 54 -14.90 0.67 15.83
C LEU A 54 -14.62 1.13 17.27
N ASP A 55 -15.46 0.67 18.19
CA ASP A 55 -15.28 0.87 19.63
C ASP A 55 -15.36 -0.47 20.37
N PHE A 56 -14.22 -1.16 20.45
CA PHE A 56 -14.08 -2.41 21.20
C PHE A 56 -12.64 -2.61 21.67
N ASP A 57 -12.47 -3.36 22.75
CA ASP A 57 -11.14 -3.69 23.28
C ASP A 57 -10.47 -4.78 22.44
N VAL A 58 -9.15 -4.63 22.26
CA VAL A 58 -8.34 -5.61 21.54
C VAL A 58 -7.57 -6.49 22.52
N PRO A 59 -7.32 -7.78 22.20
CA PRO A 59 -6.47 -8.63 23.00
C PRO A 59 -5.07 -8.03 23.17
N GLU A 60 -4.59 -7.96 24.41
CA GLU A 60 -3.28 -7.38 24.75
C GLU A 60 -2.13 -8.08 23.99
N SER A 61 -2.22 -9.40 23.80
CA SER A 61 -1.23 -10.16 23.05
C SER A 61 -1.09 -9.71 21.59
N LEU A 62 -2.21 -9.38 20.94
CA LEU A 62 -2.21 -8.90 19.55
C LEU A 62 -1.70 -7.46 19.48
N LEU A 63 -2.07 -6.64 20.47
CA LEU A 63 -1.61 -5.28 20.57
C LEU A 63 -0.08 -5.21 20.76
N GLU A 64 0.48 -6.05 21.64
CA GLU A 64 1.93 -6.14 21.84
C GLU A 64 2.66 -6.68 20.60
N GLN A 65 2.07 -7.66 19.91
CA GLN A 65 2.63 -8.15 18.65
C GLN A 65 2.70 -7.04 17.60
N GLU A 66 1.64 -6.26 17.44
CA GLU A 66 1.61 -5.15 16.47
C GLU A 66 2.62 -4.04 16.84
N LYS A 67 2.77 -3.72 18.13
CA LYS A 67 3.82 -2.78 18.58
C LYS A 67 5.21 -3.26 18.22
N ASN A 68 5.48 -4.56 18.34
CA ASN A 68 6.78 -5.13 17.99
C ASN A 68 7.03 -5.06 16.47
N ILE A 69 6.01 -5.34 15.67
CA ILE A 69 6.07 -5.19 14.21
C ILE A 69 6.39 -3.74 13.84
N LEU A 70 5.64 -2.78 14.41
CA LEU A 70 5.86 -1.35 14.18
C LEU A 70 7.30 -0.94 14.51
N LYS A 71 7.79 -1.28 15.71
CA LYS A 71 9.18 -0.96 16.11
C LYS A 71 10.21 -1.53 15.15
N SER A 72 10.04 -2.77 14.69
CA SER A 72 10.96 -3.41 13.74
C SER A 72 10.92 -2.81 12.33
N GLY A 73 9.81 -2.15 11.97
CA GLY A 73 9.65 -1.43 10.72
C GLY A 73 10.15 0.03 10.79
N THR A 74 10.03 0.67 11.95
CA THR A 74 10.45 2.05 12.20
C THR A 74 11.94 2.28 11.93
N ASP A 75 12.81 1.31 12.26
CA ASP A 75 14.26 1.41 11.98
C ASP A 75 14.59 1.56 10.47
N LYS A 76 13.59 1.47 9.58
CA LYS A 76 13.72 1.56 8.12
C LYS A 76 12.86 2.66 7.49
N ASN A 77 12.08 3.39 8.27
CA ASN A 77 11.06 4.32 7.76
C ASN A 77 11.50 5.77 8.01
N GLU A 78 12.18 6.38 7.04
CA GLU A 78 12.70 7.77 7.11
C GLU A 78 11.60 8.80 7.46
N GLN A 79 10.35 8.47 7.16
CA GLN A 79 9.18 9.31 7.44
C GLN A 79 8.82 9.35 8.93
N ASP A 80 8.87 8.21 9.61
CA ASP A 80 8.61 8.13 11.06
C ASP A 80 9.69 8.90 11.83
N GLU A 81 10.94 8.82 11.39
CA GLU A 81 12.04 9.61 11.95
C GLU A 81 11.79 11.12 11.84
N SER A 82 11.31 11.61 10.68
CA SER A 82 11.04 13.05 10.52
C SER A 82 9.86 13.53 11.36
N LEU A 83 8.81 12.72 11.51
CA LEU A 83 7.61 13.08 12.30
C LEU A 83 7.85 13.03 13.81
N LEU A 84 8.78 12.18 14.23
CA LEU A 84 9.06 11.90 15.64
C LEU A 84 10.33 12.56 16.15
N LYS A 85 11.10 13.23 15.27
CA LYS A 85 12.42 13.83 15.56
C LYS A 85 12.46 14.72 16.81
N ASP A 86 11.40 15.51 17.00
CA ASP A 86 11.31 16.50 18.09
C ASP A 86 10.36 16.04 19.21
N LYS A 87 9.86 14.80 19.17
CA LYS A 87 8.93 14.27 20.17
C LYS A 87 9.66 13.60 21.32
N SER A 88 9.11 13.72 22.53
CA SER A 88 9.62 13.01 23.69
C SER A 88 9.39 11.50 23.56
N SER A 89 10.19 10.69 24.26
CA SER A 89 10.02 9.23 24.31
C SER A 89 8.59 8.80 24.71
N LYS A 90 7.92 9.58 25.57
CA LYS A 90 6.52 9.33 25.95
C LYS A 90 5.55 9.56 24.80
N GLU A 91 5.73 10.65 24.05
CA GLU A 91 4.90 10.97 22.89
C GLU A 91 5.10 9.96 21.74
N ILE A 92 6.33 9.53 21.51
CA ILE A 92 6.66 8.47 20.56
C ILE A 92 5.95 7.17 20.95
N THR A 93 6.04 6.78 22.23
CA THR A 93 5.37 5.58 22.74
C THR A 93 3.85 5.67 22.60
N ALA A 94 3.26 6.82 22.92
CA ALA A 94 1.82 7.05 22.78
C ALA A 94 1.37 6.97 21.31
N TYR A 95 2.17 7.52 20.37
CA TYR A 95 1.92 7.43 18.94
C TYR A 95 1.87 5.97 18.47
N TYR A 96 2.92 5.19 18.76
CA TYR A 96 2.95 3.77 18.37
C TYR A 96 1.87 2.94 19.04
N ASN A 97 1.52 3.24 20.29
CA ASN A 97 0.41 2.56 20.97
C ASN A 97 -0.93 2.82 20.27
N LYS A 98 -1.19 4.07 19.88
CA LYS A 98 -2.40 4.44 19.15
C LYS A 98 -2.44 3.78 17.76
N LEU A 99 -1.32 3.81 17.05
CA LEU A 99 -1.19 3.19 15.72
C LEU A 99 -1.39 1.67 15.79
N ALA A 100 -0.78 0.99 16.77
CA ALA A 100 -0.94 -0.44 16.98
C ALA A 100 -2.41 -0.80 17.29
N LEU A 101 -3.04 -0.06 18.20
CA LEU A 101 -4.45 -0.26 18.54
C LEU A 101 -5.35 -0.12 17.31
N ARG A 102 -5.13 0.93 16.52
CA ARG A 102 -5.86 1.19 15.27
C ARG A 102 -5.72 0.01 14.30
N ARG A 103 -4.49 -0.44 14.04
CA ARG A 103 -4.22 -1.56 13.12
C ARG A 103 -4.84 -2.86 13.59
N VAL A 104 -4.72 -3.19 14.87
CA VAL A 104 -5.29 -4.44 15.43
C VAL A 104 -6.82 -4.41 15.34
N ARG A 105 -7.49 -3.30 15.69
CA ARG A 105 -8.95 -3.19 15.57
C ARG A 105 -9.43 -3.38 14.14
N ILE A 106 -8.82 -2.68 13.18
CA ILE A 106 -9.20 -2.76 11.77
C ILE A 106 -8.92 -4.17 11.22
N GLY A 107 -7.75 -4.74 11.53
CA GLY A 107 -7.39 -6.10 11.09
C GLY A 107 -8.35 -7.16 11.62
N LEU A 108 -8.76 -7.08 12.90
CA LEU A 108 -9.76 -7.98 13.47
C LEU A 108 -11.12 -7.86 12.78
N LEU A 109 -11.58 -6.64 12.51
CA LEU A 109 -12.82 -6.42 11.78
C LEU A 109 -12.74 -7.02 10.36
N LEU A 110 -11.65 -6.76 9.63
CA LEU A 110 -11.49 -7.24 8.25
C LEU A 110 -11.35 -8.76 8.19
N ALA A 111 -10.71 -9.38 9.19
CA ALA A 111 -10.64 -10.83 9.31
C ALA A 111 -12.03 -11.46 9.55
N GLU A 112 -12.83 -10.89 10.46
CA GLU A 112 -14.20 -11.37 10.70
C GLU A 112 -15.10 -11.11 9.48
N TYR A 113 -14.94 -9.96 8.81
CA TYR A 113 -15.63 -9.66 7.57
C TYR A 113 -15.30 -10.68 6.47
N ALA A 114 -14.01 -10.96 6.25
CA ALA A 114 -13.54 -11.96 5.29
C ALA A 114 -14.17 -13.33 5.58
N LYS A 115 -14.18 -13.74 6.86
CA LYS A 115 -14.83 -14.98 7.29
C LYS A 115 -16.33 -14.98 7.01
N SER A 116 -17.04 -13.89 7.31
CA SER A 116 -18.49 -13.77 7.08
C SER A 116 -18.87 -13.88 5.59
N LYS A 117 -17.96 -13.47 4.69
CA LYS A 117 -18.12 -13.55 3.24
C LYS A 117 -17.45 -14.77 2.62
N ASN A 118 -16.91 -15.68 3.44
CA ASN A 118 -16.15 -16.86 3.01
C ASN A 118 -14.99 -16.54 2.05
N LEU A 119 -14.32 -15.40 2.26
CA LEU A 119 -13.12 -15.06 1.50
C LEU A 119 -11.96 -15.93 1.97
N GLN A 120 -11.36 -16.64 1.04
CA GLN A 120 -10.18 -17.47 1.27
C GLN A 120 -9.05 -16.99 0.37
N LEU A 121 -7.81 -17.14 0.82
CA LEU A 121 -6.65 -16.87 -0.01
C LEU A 121 -6.43 -18.03 -0.97
N GLU A 122 -6.43 -17.71 -2.25
CA GLU A 122 -6.02 -18.62 -3.29
C GLU A 122 -4.49 -18.59 -3.45
N PRO A 123 -3.87 -19.66 -3.98
CA PRO A 123 -2.45 -19.67 -4.29
C PRO A 123 -2.01 -18.48 -5.17
N ASP A 124 -2.89 -18.01 -6.05
CA ASP A 124 -2.64 -16.84 -6.89
C ASP A 124 -2.58 -15.52 -6.11
N ASP A 125 -3.31 -15.39 -5.00
CA ASP A 125 -3.28 -14.18 -4.18
C ASP A 125 -1.89 -14.01 -3.55
N LEU A 126 -1.35 -15.09 -2.99
CA LEU A 126 0.00 -15.08 -2.41
C LEU A 126 1.08 -14.87 -3.47
N ARG A 127 0.93 -15.45 -4.66
CA ARG A 127 1.83 -15.18 -5.79
C ARG A 127 1.85 -13.70 -6.17
N LYS A 128 0.69 -13.05 -6.24
CA LYS A 128 0.57 -11.61 -6.55
C LYS A 128 1.26 -10.76 -5.50
N VAL A 129 1.05 -11.05 -4.23
CA VAL A 129 1.71 -10.32 -3.13
C VAL A 129 3.23 -10.48 -3.20
N ILE A 130 3.75 -11.68 -3.43
CA ILE A 130 5.20 -11.90 -3.58
C ILE A 130 5.75 -11.14 -4.79
N MET A 131 5.03 -11.14 -5.91
CA MET A 131 5.43 -10.39 -7.11
C MET A 131 5.46 -8.87 -6.85
N GLN A 132 4.48 -8.33 -6.11
CA GLN A 132 4.48 -6.92 -5.69
C GLN A 132 5.69 -6.61 -4.81
N GLN A 133 6.00 -7.48 -3.84
CA GLN A 133 7.21 -7.32 -3.02
C GLN A 133 8.48 -7.34 -3.86
N ALA A 134 8.59 -8.23 -4.84
CA ALA A 134 9.74 -8.31 -5.73
C ALA A 134 9.93 -7.04 -6.59
N ARG A 135 8.83 -6.40 -7.04
CA ARG A 135 8.89 -5.13 -7.80
C ARG A 135 9.54 -3.99 -7.02
N ASN A 136 9.48 -4.02 -5.70
CA ASN A 136 10.13 -3.02 -4.84
C ASN A 136 11.67 -3.19 -4.79
N PHE A 137 12.22 -4.27 -5.36
CA PHE A 137 13.66 -4.54 -5.39
C PHE A 137 14.15 -4.86 -6.81
N PRO A 138 14.23 -3.85 -7.71
CA PRO A 138 14.68 -4.06 -9.08
C PRO A 138 16.07 -4.69 -9.17
N GLY A 139 16.22 -5.73 -10.00
CA GLY A 139 17.46 -6.50 -10.18
C GLY A 139 17.72 -7.56 -9.10
N GLN A 140 16.82 -7.70 -8.11
CA GLN A 140 16.91 -8.69 -7.04
C GLN A 140 15.67 -9.57 -6.95
N GLU A 141 14.80 -9.52 -7.95
CA GLU A 141 13.48 -10.16 -7.96
C GLU A 141 13.57 -11.66 -7.71
N ASN A 142 14.53 -12.34 -8.36
CA ASN A 142 14.77 -13.77 -8.18
C ASN A 142 15.15 -14.13 -6.73
N MET A 143 15.95 -13.29 -6.06
CA MET A 143 16.31 -13.53 -4.66
C MET A 143 15.11 -13.41 -3.74
N ILE A 144 14.19 -12.48 -4.02
CA ILE A 144 12.93 -12.34 -3.28
C ILE A 144 12.04 -13.57 -3.49
N PHE A 145 11.88 -14.04 -4.72
CA PHE A 145 11.13 -15.27 -5.00
C PHE A 145 11.72 -16.49 -4.29
N ASP A 146 13.03 -16.68 -4.38
CA ASP A 146 13.73 -17.79 -3.73
C ASP A 146 13.65 -17.69 -2.20
N PHE A 147 13.70 -16.49 -1.64
CA PHE A 147 13.50 -16.26 -0.21
C PHE A 147 12.13 -16.77 0.24
N TYR A 148 11.04 -16.37 -0.40
CA TYR A 148 9.71 -16.83 -0.01
C TYR A 148 9.50 -18.32 -0.27
N LYS A 149 10.02 -18.84 -1.38
CA LYS A 149 9.97 -20.27 -1.72
C LYS A 149 10.62 -21.15 -0.64
N ASN A 150 11.75 -20.71 -0.08
CA ASN A 150 12.51 -21.47 0.90
C ASN A 150 12.12 -21.18 2.36
N ASN A 151 11.30 -20.16 2.60
CA ASN A 151 10.90 -19.74 3.95
C ASN A 151 9.37 -19.77 4.14
N PRO A 152 8.78 -20.94 4.47
CA PRO A 152 7.34 -21.05 4.72
C PRO A 152 6.82 -20.08 5.79
N ARG A 153 7.61 -19.80 6.82
CA ARG A 153 7.25 -18.81 7.86
C ARG A 153 7.09 -17.40 7.29
N ALA A 154 7.89 -17.02 6.28
CA ALA A 154 7.76 -15.72 5.62
C ALA A 154 6.45 -15.65 4.83
N ILE A 155 6.02 -16.75 4.22
CA ILE A 155 4.72 -16.82 3.53
C ILE A 155 3.56 -16.69 4.53
N GLU A 156 3.63 -17.31 5.71
CA GLU A 156 2.59 -17.13 6.74
C GLU A 156 2.44 -15.66 7.15
N GLY A 157 3.54 -14.91 7.21
CA GLY A 157 3.53 -13.47 7.46
C GLY A 157 2.79 -12.65 6.39
N LEU A 158 2.71 -13.16 5.14
CA LEU A 158 1.98 -12.50 4.05
C LEU A 158 0.48 -12.76 4.08
N LYS A 159 0.02 -13.85 4.71
CA LYS A 159 -1.39 -14.24 4.65
C LYS A 159 -2.31 -13.22 5.32
N GLY A 160 -1.91 -12.66 6.46
CA GLY A 160 -2.70 -11.63 7.16
C GLY A 160 -2.95 -10.41 6.26
N PRO A 161 -1.89 -9.71 5.82
CA PRO A 161 -2.01 -8.58 4.89
C PRO A 161 -2.73 -8.92 3.59
N ALA A 162 -2.45 -10.09 2.99
CA ALA A 162 -3.10 -10.51 1.76
C ALA A 162 -4.62 -10.70 1.92
N LEU A 163 -5.06 -11.29 3.05
CA LEU A 163 -6.48 -11.48 3.33
C LEU A 163 -7.17 -10.13 3.60
N GLU A 164 -6.48 -9.22 4.30
CA GLU A 164 -6.94 -7.85 4.51
C GLU A 164 -7.16 -7.12 3.18
N ASP A 165 -6.17 -7.16 2.29
CA ASP A 165 -6.27 -6.54 0.97
C ASP A 165 -7.43 -7.14 0.17
N LYS A 166 -7.58 -8.47 0.19
CA LYS A 166 -8.69 -9.15 -0.48
C LYS A 166 -10.05 -8.73 0.08
N ALA A 167 -10.16 -8.57 1.40
CA ALA A 167 -11.38 -8.09 2.07
C ALA A 167 -11.71 -6.65 1.67
N VAL A 168 -10.71 -5.77 1.67
CA VAL A 168 -10.84 -4.37 1.24
C VAL A 168 -11.31 -4.27 -0.21
N GLN A 169 -10.69 -5.03 -1.11
CA GLN A 169 -11.10 -5.09 -2.51
C GLN A 169 -12.54 -5.59 -2.65
N TYR A 170 -12.93 -6.60 -1.86
CA TYR A 170 -14.31 -7.06 -1.86
C TYR A 170 -15.28 -5.96 -1.42
N ILE A 171 -14.96 -5.20 -0.36
CA ILE A 171 -15.76 -4.06 0.11
C ILE A 171 -15.92 -3.02 -1.01
N PHE A 172 -14.82 -2.62 -1.66
CA PHE A 172 -14.86 -1.66 -2.77
C PHE A 172 -15.73 -2.11 -3.93
N ASN A 173 -15.72 -3.40 -4.25
CA ASN A 173 -16.43 -3.95 -5.40
C ASN A 173 -17.91 -4.27 -5.13
N HIS A 174 -18.29 -4.58 -3.88
CA HIS A 174 -19.63 -5.13 -3.59
C HIS A 174 -20.42 -4.38 -2.52
N GLU A 175 -19.76 -3.76 -1.54
CA GLU A 175 -20.44 -3.18 -0.38
C GLU A 175 -20.60 -1.67 -0.48
N ILE A 176 -19.76 -1.00 -1.28
CA ILE A 176 -19.81 0.44 -1.43
C ILE A 176 -19.96 0.86 -2.89
N LYS A 177 -20.62 2.01 -3.09
CA LYS A 177 -20.74 2.63 -4.40
C LYS A 177 -19.59 3.60 -4.62
N LEU A 178 -18.67 3.23 -5.51
CA LEU A 178 -17.61 4.13 -5.95
C LEU A 178 -18.22 5.30 -6.74
N LYS A 179 -17.68 6.50 -6.50
CA LYS A 179 -18.05 7.72 -7.23
C LYS A 179 -16.85 8.13 -8.06
N GLU A 180 -17.01 8.05 -9.37
CA GLU A 180 -16.01 8.55 -10.31
C GLU A 180 -16.02 10.07 -10.32
N LYS A 181 -14.83 10.66 -10.27
CA LYS A 181 -14.60 12.09 -10.44
C LYS A 181 -13.55 12.27 -11.51
N LYS A 182 -13.78 13.23 -12.40
CA LYS A 182 -12.81 13.61 -13.42
C LYS A 182 -11.86 14.64 -12.81
N TYR A 183 -10.58 14.44 -13.04
CA TYR A 183 -9.51 15.34 -12.64
C TYR A 183 -8.72 15.74 -13.88
N THR A 184 -8.30 16.99 -13.94
CA THR A 184 -7.14 17.39 -14.74
C THR A 184 -5.86 16.90 -14.08
N LYS A 185 -4.74 16.90 -14.82
CA LYS A 185 -3.43 16.50 -14.28
C LYS A 185 -3.07 17.31 -13.02
N GLU A 186 -3.16 18.63 -13.10
CA GLU A 186 -2.81 19.53 -11.99
C GLU A 186 -3.72 19.36 -10.77
N GLU A 187 -5.01 19.08 -10.98
CA GLU A 187 -5.95 18.80 -9.89
C GLU A 187 -5.66 17.46 -9.22
N LEU A 188 -5.29 16.45 -10.00
CA LEU A 188 -4.91 15.15 -9.46
C LEU A 188 -3.61 15.27 -8.65
N GLU A 189 -2.58 15.91 -9.18
CA GLU A 189 -1.31 16.14 -8.46
C GLU A 189 -1.54 16.85 -7.13
N LYS A 190 -2.31 17.95 -7.12
CA LYS A 190 -2.68 18.66 -5.88
C LYS A 190 -3.49 17.79 -4.92
N TYR A 191 -4.38 16.95 -5.43
CA TYR A 191 -5.18 16.05 -4.61
C TYR A 191 -4.29 14.99 -3.94
N LEU A 192 -3.37 14.38 -4.70
CA LEU A 192 -2.42 13.40 -4.20
C LEU A 192 -1.50 14.02 -3.14
N GLU A 193 -0.92 15.19 -3.41
CA GLU A 193 -0.07 15.92 -2.45
C GLU A 193 -0.80 16.24 -1.14
N ALA A 194 -2.05 16.70 -1.23
CA ALA A 194 -2.84 17.03 -0.04
C ALA A 194 -3.18 15.80 0.79
N GLU A 195 -3.50 14.66 0.14
CA GLU A 195 -3.78 13.40 0.83
C GLU A 195 -2.51 12.78 1.42
N GLU A 196 -1.36 12.86 0.73
CA GLU A 196 -0.07 12.43 1.27
C GLU A 196 0.29 13.21 2.53
N GLN A 197 0.15 14.54 2.51
CA GLN A 197 0.36 15.38 3.70
C GLN A 197 -0.59 15.00 4.84
N ARG A 198 -1.87 14.75 4.53
CA ARG A 198 -2.85 14.32 5.52
C ARG A 198 -2.48 12.97 6.14
N ILE A 199 -2.08 12.00 5.33
CA ILE A 199 -1.65 10.67 5.79
C ILE A 199 -0.40 10.79 6.67
N THR A 200 0.54 11.66 6.28
CA THR A 200 1.79 11.91 7.02
C THR A 200 1.55 12.58 8.38
N LEU A 201 0.45 13.31 8.56
CA LEU A 201 0.14 14.02 9.81
C LEU A 201 -0.67 13.21 10.84
N VAL A 202 -1.12 11.99 10.50
CA VAL A 202 -1.97 11.12 11.34
C VAL A 202 -1.18 10.09 12.13
#